data_AF-A0A842P9E5-F1
#
_entry.id   AF-A0A842P9E5-F1
#
_cell.length_a   1.000
_cell.length_b   1.000
_cell.length_c   1.000
_cell.angle_alpha   90.00
_cell.angle_beta   90.00
_cell.angle_gamma   90.00
#
_symmetry.space_group_name_H-M   'P 1'
#
loop_
_entity.id
_entity.type
_entity.pdbx_description
1 polymer ?
#
loop_
_entity_poly.entity_id
_entity_poly.type
_entity_poly.pdbx_seq_one_letter_code
_entity_poly.pdbx_strand_id
1 'polypeptide(L)'
;MSNKVIFEQVEQLAVQLPPSEQLKLVARISEQLGGFMPTIPPLDMERAQQEREAMADALLAELDAIADSIEGAFDSAEDIRQIREERTNRL
;
A
#
# COMPACT_ATOMS: atom_id res chain seq x y z
N MET A 1 1.68 42.77 13.47
CA MET A 1 2.73 42.74 12.43
C MET A 1 2.99 41.28 12.09
N SER A 2 2.26 40.71 11.13
CA SER A 2 2.41 39.30 10.75
C SER A 2 3.64 39.18 9.86
N ASN A 3 4.81 38.92 10.45
CA ASN A 3 6.03 38.56 9.73
C ASN A 3 5.80 37.22 9.02
N LYS A 4 5.13 37.25 7.87
CA LYS A 4 5.06 36.11 6.97
C LYS A 4 6.42 35.98 6.31
N VAL A 5 7.30 35.22 6.93
CA VAL A 5 8.51 34.72 6.28
C VAL A 5 8.02 33.79 5.17
N ILE A 6 8.36 34.13 3.92
CA ILE A 6 8.04 33.31 2.75
C ILE A 6 9.04 32.14 2.65
N PHE A 7 8.58 30.99 2.16
CA PHE A 7 9.36 29.75 2.09
C PHE A 7 10.74 29.95 1.44
N GLU A 8 10.79 30.70 0.34
CA GLU A 8 12.01 31.02 -0.40
C GLU A 8 13.07 31.74 0.46
N GLN A 9 12.64 32.58 1.42
CA GLN A 9 13.57 33.26 2.34
C GLN A 9 14.15 32.28 3.37
N VAL A 10 13.36 31.30 3.81
CA VAL A 10 13.83 30.27 4.74
C VAL A 10 14.84 29.36 4.05
N GLU A 11 14.59 29.01 2.78
CA GLU A 11 15.51 28.21 1.97
C GLU A 11 16.85 28.92 1.77
N GLN A 12 16.83 30.22 1.41
CA GLN A 12 18.05 31.01 1.26
C GLN A 12 18.86 31.10 2.56
N LEU A 13 18.20 31.22 3.71
CA LEU A 13 18.86 31.23 5.01
C LEU A 13 19.39 29.85 5.42
N ALA A 14 18.66 28.77 5.07
CA ALA A 14 19.08 27.41 5.38
C ALA A 14 20.36 27.02 4.61
N VAL A 15 20.49 27.45 3.34
CA VAL A 15 21.69 27.19 2.53
C VAL A 15 22.94 27.90 3.07
N GLN A 16 22.77 29.02 3.78
CA GLN A 16 23.89 29.76 4.41
C GLN A 16 24.44 29.07 5.67
N LEU A 17 23.71 28.09 6.23
CA LEU A 17 24.14 27.36 7.41
C LEU A 17 25.14 26.24 7.05
N PRO A 18 26.06 25.88 7.98
CA PRO A 18 26.87 24.68 7.84
C PRO A 18 25.99 23.42 7.72
N PRO A 19 26.46 22.35 7.02
CA PRO A 19 25.66 21.13 6.83
C PRO A 19 25.15 20.49 8.13
N SER A 20 25.94 20.56 9.22
CA SER A 20 25.54 20.05 10.54
C SER A 20 24.38 20.81 11.16
N GLU A 21 24.28 22.12 10.91
CA GLU A 21 23.19 22.96 11.39
C GLU A 21 21.95 22.83 10.51
N GLN A 22 22.13 22.62 9.20
CA GLN A 22 21.02 22.25 8.31
C GLN A 22 20.33 20.96 8.76
N LEU A 23 21.10 19.93 9.12
CA LEU A 23 20.54 18.67 9.64
C LEU A 23 19.79 18.85 10.96
N LYS A 24 20.29 19.71 11.87
CA LYS A 24 19.58 20.05 13.12
C LYS A 24 18.27 20.79 12.85
N LEU A 25 18.25 21.70 11.87
CA LEU A 25 17.05 22.41 11.45
C LEU A 25 15.99 21.43 10.92
N VAL A 26 16.40 20.49 10.05
CA VAL A 26 15.52 19.45 9.51
C VAL A 26 14.93 18.61 10.64
N ALA A 27 15.75 18.10 11.55
CA ALA A 27 15.27 17.29 12.68
C ALA A 27 14.22 18.01 13.53
N ARG A 28 14.46 19.30 13.83
CA ARG A 28 13.54 20.12 14.63
C ARG A 28 12.23 20.41 13.90
N ILE A 29 12.28 20.68 12.60
CA ILE A 29 11.08 20.87 11.78
C ILE A 29 10.29 19.56 11.70
N SER A 30 10.95 18.43 11.49
CA SER A 30 10.32 17.11 11.47
C SER A 30 9.63 16.78 12.79
N GLU A 31 10.24 17.10 13.93
CA GLU A 31 9.64 16.91 15.26
C GLU A 31 8.42 17.82 15.46
N GLN A 32 8.52 19.10 15.09
CA GLN A 32 7.40 20.03 15.16
C GLN A 32 6.22 19.54 14.31
N LEU A 33 6.48 19.17 13.05
CA LEU A 33 5.47 18.62 12.15
C LEU A 33 4.91 17.29 12.66
N GLY A 34 5.73 16.45 13.28
CA GLY A 34 5.32 15.20 13.91
C GLY A 34 4.36 15.42 15.09
N GLY A 35 4.54 16.49 15.87
CA GLY A 35 3.59 16.89 16.93
C GLY A 35 2.30 17.54 16.42
N PHE A 36 2.29 18.08 15.20
CA PHE A 36 1.09 18.63 14.55
C PHE A 36 0.28 17.58 13.79
N MET A 37 0.90 16.45 13.43
CA MET A 37 0.15 15.31 12.90
C MET A 37 -0.67 14.71 14.04
N PRO A 38 -2.00 14.57 13.90
CA PRO A 38 -2.78 13.79 14.85
C PRO A 38 -2.18 12.39 14.85
N THR A 39 -1.49 12.04 15.93
CA THR A 39 -1.04 10.67 16.16
C THR A 39 -2.31 9.85 16.22
N ILE A 40 -2.60 9.08 15.16
CA ILE A 40 -3.69 8.11 15.20
C ILE A 40 -3.39 7.25 16.43
N PRO A 41 -4.28 7.22 17.44
CA PRO A 41 -4.03 6.46 18.65
C PRO A 41 -3.70 5.02 18.26
N PRO A 42 -2.68 4.39 18.87
CA PRO A 42 -2.30 3.02 18.54
C PRO A 42 -3.46 2.02 18.63
N LEU A 43 -4.47 2.33 19.46
CA LEU A 43 -5.70 1.55 19.59
C LEU A 43 -6.55 1.48 18.30
N ASP A 44 -6.56 2.57 17.51
CA ASP A 44 -7.30 2.62 16.24
C ASP A 44 -6.55 1.87 15.13
N MET A 45 -5.21 1.84 15.21
CA MET A 45 -4.37 1.05 14.32
C MET A 45 -4.51 -0.45 14.58
N GLU A 46 -4.52 -0.88 15.85
CA GLU A 46 -4.74 -2.30 16.21
C GLU A 46 -6.12 -2.79 15.77
N ARG A 47 -7.16 -1.98 15.97
CA ARG A 47 -8.52 -2.31 15.49
C ARG A 47 -8.60 -2.37 13.98
N ALA A 48 -8.06 -1.37 13.28
CA ALA A 48 -8.02 -1.36 11.82
C ALA A 48 -7.24 -2.54 11.26
N GLN A 49 -6.17 -2.97 11.94
CA GLN A 49 -5.40 -4.14 11.57
C GLN A 49 -6.18 -5.44 11.81
N GLN A 50 -6.85 -5.58 12.96
CA GLN A 50 -7.70 -6.73 13.24
C GLN A 50 -8.88 -6.85 12.25
N GLU A 51 -9.52 -5.73 11.90
CA GLU A 51 -10.59 -5.71 10.89
C GLU A 51 -10.07 -6.12 9.51
N ARG A 52 -8.86 -5.67 9.15
CA ARG A 52 -8.23 -6.06 7.88
C ARG A 52 -7.85 -7.54 7.85
N GLU A 53 -7.32 -8.07 8.95
CA GLU A 53 -7.01 -9.50 9.10
C GLU A 53 -8.27 -10.34 8.99
N ALA A 54 -9.34 -9.97 9.69
CA ALA A 54 -10.63 -10.67 9.61
C ALA A 54 -11.23 -10.65 8.18
N MET A 55 -11.10 -9.53 7.46
CA MET A 55 -11.54 -9.44 6.06
C MET A 55 -10.70 -10.32 5.13
N ALA A 56 -9.38 -10.41 5.37
CA ALA A 56 -8.50 -11.27 4.60
C ALA A 56 -8.82 -12.75 4.84
N ASP A 57 -9.06 -13.15 6.09
CA ASP A 57 -9.42 -14.52 6.45
C ASP A 57 -10.76 -14.93 5.82
N ALA A 58 -11.75 -14.04 5.83
CA ALA A 58 -13.05 -14.29 5.18
C ALA A 58 -12.89 -14.49 3.67
N LEU A 59 -12.09 -13.65 3.01
CA LEU A 59 -11.83 -13.78 1.58
C LEU A 59 -11.10 -15.09 1.25
N LEU A 60 -10.11 -15.48 2.05
CA LEU A 60 -9.38 -16.73 1.84
C LEU A 60 -10.32 -17.93 1.99
N ALA A 61 -11.19 -17.94 3.00
CA ALA A 61 -12.17 -19.00 3.18
C ALA A 61 -13.16 -19.12 2.00
N GLU A 62 -13.58 -17.98 1.41
CA GLU A 62 -14.40 -17.99 0.19
C GLU A 62 -13.64 -18.58 -1.01
N LEU A 63 -12.36 -18.22 -1.18
CA LEU A 63 -11.54 -18.76 -2.26
C LEU A 63 -11.27 -20.26 -2.10
N ASP A 64 -11.04 -20.73 -0.87
CA ASP A 64 -10.88 -22.15 -0.57
C ASP A 64 -12.17 -22.91 -0.87
N ALA A 65 -13.34 -22.37 -0.49
CA ALA A 65 -14.63 -22.96 -0.81
C ALA A 65 -14.88 -23.02 -2.33
N ILE A 66 -14.46 -22.00 -3.08
CA ILE A 66 -14.52 -22.00 -4.55
C ILE A 66 -13.57 -23.07 -5.11
N ALA A 67 -12.34 -23.15 -4.59
CA ALA A 67 -11.36 -24.15 -5.02
C ALA A 67 -11.87 -25.58 -4.79
N ASP A 68 -12.45 -25.85 -3.62
CA ASP A 68 -13.06 -27.13 -3.28
C ASP A 68 -14.30 -27.45 -4.15
N SER A 69 -15.04 -26.41 -4.57
CA SER A 69 -16.21 -26.58 -5.45
C SER A 69 -15.84 -26.90 -6.91
N ILE A 70 -14.60 -26.63 -7.31
CA ILE A 70 -14.09 -26.93 -8.64
C ILE A 70 -13.63 -28.39 -8.65
N GLU A 71 -14.54 -29.28 -9.07
CA GLU A 71 -14.25 -30.71 -9.20
C GLU A 71 -13.58 -31.01 -10.56
N GLY A 72 -12.43 -31.70 -10.54
CA GLY A 72 -11.77 -32.23 -11.74
C GLY A 72 -10.34 -31.75 -11.97
N ALA A 73 -9.54 -32.56 -12.67
CA ALA A 73 -8.23 -32.17 -13.16
C ALA A 73 -8.37 -31.48 -14.52
N PHE A 74 -8.12 -30.17 -14.57
CA PHE A 74 -8.07 -29.44 -15.84
C PHE A 74 -6.72 -29.68 -16.50
N ASP A 75 -6.65 -30.59 -17.47
CA ASP A 75 -5.54 -30.61 -18.43
C ASP A 75 -5.89 -29.67 -19.58
N SER A 76 -5.64 -28.37 -19.36
CA SER A 76 -5.90 -27.35 -20.37
C SER A 76 -5.19 -27.62 -21.69
N ALA A 77 -4.08 -28.38 -21.69
CA ALA A 77 -3.38 -28.73 -22.92
C ALA A 77 -4.15 -29.81 -23.71
N GLU A 78 -4.72 -30.79 -23.03
CA GLU A 78 -5.58 -31.81 -23.65
C GLU A 78 -6.90 -31.21 -24.13
N ASP A 79 -7.55 -30.36 -23.32
CA ASP A 79 -8.80 -29.69 -23.69
C ASP A 79 -8.61 -28.83 -24.96
N ILE A 80 -7.50 -28.11 -25.06
CA ILE A 80 -7.17 -27.30 -26.25
C ILE A 80 -6.86 -28.19 -27.46
N ARG A 81 -6.20 -29.35 -27.27
CA ARG A 81 -5.98 -30.33 -28.36
C ARG A 81 -7.31 -30.83 -28.90
N GLN A 82 -8.21 -31.25 -28.02
CA GLN A 82 -9.54 -31.76 -28.40
C GLN A 82 -10.35 -30.71 -29.17
N ILE A 83 -10.38 -29.46 -28.70
CA ILE A 83 -11.08 -28.36 -29.40
C ILE A 83 -10.52 -28.14 -30.81
N ARG A 84 -9.19 -28.26 -30.99
CA ARG A 84 -8.54 -28.09 -32.30
C ARG A 84 -8.84 -29.25 -33.24
N GLU A 85 -8.87 -30.48 -32.74
CA GLU A 85 -9.22 -31.67 -33.52
C GLU A 85 -10.69 -31.64 -33.95
N GLU A 86 -11.61 -31.30 -33.05
CA GLU A 86 -13.04 -31.14 -33.39
C GLU A 86 -13.27 -30.07 -34.46
N ARG A 87 -12.52 -28.96 -34.40
CA ARG A 87 -12.61 -27.90 -35.42
C ARG A 87 -12.07 -28.36 -36.77
N THR A 88 -11.00 -29.13 -36.78
CA THR A 88 -10.40 -29.67 -38.01
C THR A 88 -11.32 -30.72 -38.65
N ASN A 89 -11.98 -31.56 -37.85
CA ASN A 89 -12.88 -32.61 -38.33
C ASN A 89 -14.27 -32.12 -38.77
N ARG A 90 -14.62 -30.86 -38.50
CA ARG A 90 -15.86 -30.21 -38.98
C ARG A 90 -15.69 -29.47 -40.32
N LEU A 91 -14.48 -29.42 -40.87
CA LEU A 91 -14.14 -28.87 -42.19
C LEU A 91 -14.01 -29.99 -43.21
#